data_AF-A0A9J6Q9K3-F1
#
_entry.id   AF-A0A9J6Q9K3-F1
#
_cell.length_a   1.000
_cell.length_b   1.000
_cell.length_c   1.000
_cell.angle_alpha   90.00
_cell.angle_beta   90.00
_cell.angle_gamma   90.00
#
_symmetry.space_group_name_H-M   'P 1'
#
loop_
_entity.id
_entity.type
_entity.pdbx_description
1 polymer ?
#
loop_
_entity_poly.entity_id
_entity_poly.type
_entity_poly.pdbx_seq_one_letter_code
_entity_poly.pdbx_strand_id
1 'polypeptide(L)'
;MHTLFMILTPVGILAIFIAFIYSAMKEKQHKMLCNEFLERFGYYHTDIAAYEKGGALFTFQKDIHFLLALTFKDDSFFVRNINKDLYIFTREQPKNKTSWIKIKFLLLIFGVVTLITDYIIFSLFIKDIH
;
A
#
# COMPACT_ATOMS: atom_id res chain seq x y z
N MET A 1 -8.92 12.71 27.90
CA MET A 1 -9.44 12.63 26.51
C MET A 1 -8.72 13.55 25.55
N HIS A 2 -8.56 14.85 25.86
CA HIS A 2 -7.72 15.77 25.05
C HIS A 2 -6.28 15.29 24.82
N THR A 3 -5.67 14.64 25.83
CA THR A 3 -4.32 14.07 25.75
C THR A 3 -4.22 12.85 24.82
N LEU A 4 -5.27 12.04 24.72
CA LEU A 4 -5.28 10.86 23.84
C LEU A 4 -5.31 11.30 22.36
N PHE A 5 -6.17 12.27 22.04
CA PHE A 5 -6.27 12.88 20.70
C PHE A 5 -4.97 13.59 20.29
N MET A 6 -4.39 14.37 21.20
CA MET A 6 -3.09 15.04 20.99
C MET A 6 -1.94 14.07 20.69
N ILE A 7 -2.07 12.78 21.04
CA ILE A 7 -1.05 11.76 20.78
C ILE A 7 -1.40 10.91 19.56
N LEU A 8 -2.65 10.49 19.40
CA LEU A 8 -3.08 9.61 18.31
C LEU A 8 -2.99 10.29 16.93
N THR A 9 -3.42 11.55 16.84
CA THR A 9 -3.31 12.32 15.58
C THR A 9 -1.87 12.38 15.05
N PRO A 10 -0.86 12.87 15.81
CA PRO A 10 0.51 12.94 15.30
C PRO A 10 1.12 11.56 15.05
N VAL A 11 0.78 10.53 15.83
CA VAL A 11 1.23 9.14 15.57
C VAL A 11 0.69 8.63 14.24
N GLY A 12 -0.61 8.82 13.97
CA GLY A 12 -1.23 8.42 12.70
C GLY A 12 -0.62 9.14 11.50
N ILE A 13 -0.43 10.46 11.61
CA ILE A 13 0.23 11.28 10.58
C ILE A 13 1.67 10.80 10.35
N LEU A 14 2.44 10.58 11.42
CA LEU A 14 3.82 10.12 11.33
C LEU A 14 3.92 8.75 10.64
N ALA A 15 3.02 7.81 10.96
CA ALA A 15 2.97 6.51 10.30
C ALA A 15 2.73 6.63 8.79
N ILE A 16 1.84 7.53 8.36
CA ILE A 16 1.60 7.82 6.94
C ILE A 16 2.87 8.39 6.29
N PHE A 17 3.51 9.40 6.90
CA PHE A 17 4.76 9.95 6.39
C PHE A 17 5.86 8.89 6.25
N ILE A 18 6.03 8.04 7.26
CA ILE A 18 6.98 6.92 7.21
C ILE A 18 6.63 5.97 6.06
N ALA A 19 5.36 5.67 5.81
CA ALA A 19 4.94 4.83 4.70
C ALA A 19 5.34 5.42 3.34
N PHE A 20 5.14 6.73 3.14
CA PHE A 20 5.56 7.42 1.91
C PHE A 20 7.08 7.44 1.74
N ILE A 21 7.83 7.77 2.79
CA ILE A 21 9.30 7.77 2.78
C ILE A 21 9.82 6.36 2.46
N TYR A 22 9.28 5.35 3.14
CA TYR A 22 9.66 3.96 2.91
C TYR A 22 9.34 3.52 1.48
N SER A 23 8.20 3.92 0.92
CA SER A 23 7.85 3.66 -0.49
C SER A 23 8.86 4.31 -1.45
N ALA A 24 9.23 5.58 -1.21
CA ALA A 24 10.21 6.29 -2.02
C ALA A 24 11.60 5.63 -1.97
N MET A 25 12.03 5.14 -0.80
CA MET A 25 13.28 4.37 -0.66
C MET A 25 13.25 3.04 -1.43
N LYS A 26 12.05 2.50 -1.70
CA LYS A 26 11.84 1.21 -2.39
C LYS A 26 11.50 1.35 -3.87
N GLU A 27 11.64 2.56 -4.42
CA GLU A 27 11.41 2.84 -5.84
C GLU A 27 12.29 1.98 -6.76
N LYS A 28 13.53 1.72 -6.36
CA LYS A 28 14.45 0.86 -7.14
C LYS A 28 13.96 -0.59 -7.20
N GLN A 29 13.41 -1.11 -6.10
CA GLN A 29 12.86 -2.46 -6.02
C GLN A 29 11.58 -2.60 -6.86
N HIS A 30 10.74 -1.56 -6.88
CA HIS A 30 9.59 -1.52 -7.78
C HIS A 30 10.03 -1.63 -9.24
N LYS A 31 10.96 -0.77 -9.68
CA LYS A 31 11.49 -0.79 -11.05
C LYS A 31 12.15 -2.13 -11.41
N MET A 32 12.87 -2.73 -10.46
CA MET A 32 13.45 -4.06 -10.64
C MET A 32 12.36 -5.12 -10.90
N LEU A 33 11.27 -5.13 -10.13
CA LEU A 33 10.15 -6.04 -10.36
C LEU A 33 9.48 -5.81 -11.72
N CYS A 34 9.29 -4.55 -12.13
CA CYS A 34 8.73 -4.22 -13.43
C CYS A 34 9.65 -4.67 -14.59
N ASN A 35 10.96 -4.51 -14.44
CA ASN A 35 11.94 -4.97 -15.43
C ASN A 35 11.97 -6.49 -15.52
N GLU A 36 11.99 -7.20 -14.39
CA GLU A 36 11.93 -8.67 -14.36
C GLU A 36 10.60 -9.19 -14.98
N PHE A 37 9.50 -8.48 -14.78
CA PHE A 37 8.23 -8.79 -15.42
C PHE A 37 8.31 -8.60 -16.94
N LEU A 38 8.85 -7.45 -17.38
CA LEU A 38 9.03 -7.14 -18.80
C LEU A 38 9.95 -8.15 -19.50
N GLU A 39 11.06 -8.53 -18.87
CA GLU A 39 11.97 -9.56 -19.38
C GLU A 39 11.29 -10.92 -19.56
N ARG A 40 10.38 -11.27 -18.65
CA ARG A 40 9.70 -12.56 -18.68
C ARG A 40 8.55 -12.64 -19.68
N PHE A 41 7.74 -11.58 -19.79
CA PHE A 41 6.51 -11.61 -20.59
C PHE A 41 6.57 -10.75 -21.85
N GLY A 42 7.62 -9.93 -22.02
CA GLY A 42 7.83 -9.12 -23.23
C GLY A 42 6.92 -7.90 -23.35
N TYR A 43 6.13 -7.58 -22.32
CA TYR A 43 5.28 -6.39 -22.30
C TYR A 43 5.31 -5.68 -20.95
N TYR A 44 4.99 -4.39 -20.98
CA TYR A 44 4.87 -3.58 -19.77
C TYR A 44 3.40 -3.48 -19.37
N HIS A 45 3.07 -3.86 -18.13
CA HIS A 45 1.67 -3.95 -17.72
C HIS A 45 1.02 -2.57 -17.56
N THR A 46 -0.10 -2.37 -18.25
CA THR A 46 -0.80 -1.07 -18.38
C THR A 46 -1.22 -0.46 -17.05
N ASP A 47 -1.66 -1.30 -16.11
CA ASP A 47 -2.12 -0.83 -14.81
C ASP A 47 -0.96 -0.29 -13.96
N ILE A 48 0.24 -0.84 -14.13
CA ILE A 48 1.44 -0.31 -13.47
C ILE A 48 1.91 0.96 -14.18
N ALA A 49 1.87 0.96 -15.53
CA ALA A 49 2.31 2.08 -16.36
C ALA A 49 1.54 3.38 -16.08
N ALA A 50 0.23 3.25 -15.86
CA ALA A 50 -0.65 4.39 -15.59
C ALA A 50 -0.22 5.16 -14.34
N TYR A 51 0.30 4.47 -13.33
CA TYR A 51 0.61 5.05 -12.03
C TYR A 51 2.11 5.32 -11.81
N GLU A 52 2.99 4.74 -12.64
CA GLU A 52 4.44 4.95 -12.53
C GLU A 52 4.84 6.43 -12.72
N LYS A 53 4.18 7.13 -13.65
CA LYS A 53 4.42 8.56 -13.91
C LYS A 53 3.75 9.50 -12.90
N GLY A 54 2.89 8.98 -12.03
CA GLY A 54 2.13 9.80 -11.07
C GLY A 54 2.94 10.35 -9.89
N GLY A 55 4.19 9.91 -9.71
CA GLY A 55 5.02 10.36 -8.60
C GLY A 55 4.52 9.89 -7.24
N ALA A 56 4.80 10.67 -6.18
CA ALA A 56 4.58 10.24 -4.79
C ALA A 56 3.11 9.90 -4.47
N LEU A 57 2.16 10.66 -5.01
CA LEU A 57 0.72 10.45 -4.74
C LEU A 57 0.19 9.10 -5.24
N PHE A 58 0.83 8.56 -6.28
CA PHE A 58 0.45 7.30 -6.91
C PHE A 58 1.34 6.12 -6.49
N THR A 59 2.25 6.33 -5.53
CA THR A 59 3.22 5.32 -5.06
C THR A 59 2.57 4.07 -4.49
N PHE A 60 1.38 4.18 -3.91
CA PHE A 60 0.61 3.03 -3.43
C PHE A 60 -0.22 2.41 -4.56
N GLN A 61 -0.81 3.23 -5.43
CA GLN A 61 -1.67 2.74 -6.53
C GLN A 61 -0.88 1.87 -7.51
N LYS A 62 0.34 2.25 -7.87
CA LYS A 62 1.20 1.43 -8.74
C LYS A 62 1.58 0.06 -8.17
N ASP A 63 1.52 -0.09 -6.85
CA ASP A 63 1.90 -1.33 -6.16
C ASP A 63 0.71 -2.13 -5.62
N ILE A 64 -0.53 -1.67 -5.89
CA ILE A 64 -1.72 -2.30 -5.34
C ILE A 64 -1.94 -3.69 -5.94
N HIS A 65 -1.74 -3.88 -7.24
CA HIS A 65 -1.88 -5.19 -7.86
C HIS A 65 -0.84 -6.19 -7.35
N PHE A 66 0.40 -5.74 -7.11
CA PHE A 66 1.39 -6.56 -6.45
C PHE A 66 0.96 -6.94 -5.02
N LEU A 67 0.45 -5.98 -4.23
CA LEU A 67 -0.04 -6.27 -2.87
C LEU A 67 -1.16 -7.31 -2.89
N LEU A 68 -2.16 -7.12 -3.76
CA LEU A 68 -3.32 -8.01 -3.85
C LEU A 68 -2.90 -9.43 -4.23
N ALA A 69 -2.04 -9.58 -5.26
CA ALA A 69 -1.49 -10.88 -5.64
C ALA A 69 -0.66 -11.53 -4.51
N LEU A 70 0.11 -10.76 -3.74
CA LEU A 70 0.87 -11.29 -2.60
C LEU A 70 0.01 -11.67 -1.39
N THR A 71 -1.22 -11.16 -1.31
CA THR A 71 -2.07 -11.26 -0.11
C THR A 71 -3.17 -12.29 -0.27
N PHE A 72 -3.84 -12.28 -1.41
CA PHE A 72 -5.02 -13.10 -1.66
C PHE A 72 -4.72 -14.29 -2.56
N LYS A 73 -5.65 -15.26 -2.57
CA LYS A 73 -5.63 -16.43 -3.45
C LYS A 73 -6.29 -16.10 -4.79
N ASP A 74 -5.95 -16.86 -5.82
CA ASP A 74 -6.39 -16.67 -7.22
C ASP A 74 -7.93 -16.70 -7.38
N ASP A 75 -8.60 -17.50 -6.55
CA ASP A 75 -10.06 -17.63 -6.51
C ASP A 75 -10.78 -16.49 -5.77
N SER A 76 -10.03 -15.55 -5.20
CA SER A 76 -10.61 -14.45 -4.43
C SER A 76 -11.16 -13.33 -5.31
N PHE A 77 -12.24 -12.70 -4.84
CA PHE A 77 -12.83 -11.52 -5.49
C PHE A 77 -11.81 -10.38 -5.72
N PHE A 78 -10.83 -10.24 -4.83
CA PHE A 78 -9.85 -9.16 -4.87
C PHE A 78 -8.82 -9.29 -6.01
N VAL A 79 -8.56 -10.50 -6.51
CA VAL A 79 -7.57 -10.73 -7.59
C VAL A 79 -8.21 -11.08 -8.93
N ARG A 80 -9.54 -11.24 -8.99
CA ARG A 80 -10.27 -11.63 -10.20
C ARG A 80 -10.00 -10.75 -11.43
N ASN A 81 -9.68 -9.48 -11.20
CA ASN A 81 -9.43 -8.46 -12.23
C ASN A 81 -7.93 -8.23 -12.47
N ILE A 82 -7.05 -8.91 -11.75
CA ILE A 82 -5.61 -8.79 -11.95
C ILE A 82 -5.24 -9.65 -13.17
N ASN A 83 -4.38 -9.13 -14.03
CA ASN A 83 -3.82 -9.90 -15.13
C ASN A 83 -3.13 -11.18 -14.59
N LYS A 84 -3.43 -12.33 -15.21
CA LYS A 84 -2.95 -13.63 -14.75
C LYS A 84 -1.42 -13.74 -14.72
N ASP A 85 -0.75 -13.19 -15.72
CA ASP A 85 0.72 -13.20 -15.78
C ASP A 85 1.32 -12.37 -14.65
N LEU A 86 0.75 -11.20 -14.36
CA LEU A 86 1.15 -10.39 -13.21
C LEU A 86 0.92 -11.13 -11.90
N TYR A 87 -0.23 -11.79 -11.75
CA TYR A 87 -0.53 -12.57 -10.56
C TYR A 87 0.48 -13.71 -10.36
N ILE A 88 0.69 -14.56 -11.37
CA ILE A 88 1.64 -15.68 -11.33
C ILE A 88 3.05 -15.19 -11.05
N PHE A 89 3.52 -14.18 -11.80
CA PHE A 89 4.82 -13.56 -11.60
C PHE A 89 5.02 -13.13 -10.16
N THR A 90 4.06 -12.37 -9.62
CA THR A 90 4.14 -11.82 -8.27
C THR A 90 4.18 -12.91 -7.20
N ARG A 91 3.42 -14.00 -7.40
CA ARG A 91 3.38 -15.14 -6.48
C ARG A 91 4.68 -15.93 -6.43
N GLU A 92 5.40 -15.98 -7.54
CA GLU A 92 6.67 -16.71 -7.67
C GLU A 92 7.88 -15.91 -7.16
N GLN A 93 7.73 -14.60 -6.96
CA GLN A 93 8.81 -13.77 -6.44
C GLN A 93 9.18 -14.13 -4.99
N PRO A 94 10.48 -14.18 -4.65
CA PRO A 94 10.92 -14.53 -3.31
C PRO A 94 10.51 -13.45 -2.31
N LYS A 95 10.10 -13.87 -1.10
CA LYS A 95 9.54 -12.99 -0.06
C LYS A 95 10.47 -11.83 0.33
N ASN A 96 11.79 -12.03 0.28
CA ASN A 96 12.77 -10.99 0.59
C ASN A 96 12.76 -9.84 -0.45
N LYS A 97 12.37 -10.11 -1.70
CA LYS A 97 12.25 -9.10 -2.76
C LYS A 97 10.92 -8.33 -2.70
N THR A 98 9.87 -8.91 -2.14
CA THR A 98 8.50 -8.34 -2.19
C THR A 98 7.93 -7.93 -0.83
N SER A 99 8.59 -8.29 0.29
CA SER A 99 8.13 -7.95 1.65
C SER A 99 7.91 -6.46 1.86
N TRP A 100 8.71 -5.61 1.21
CA TRP A 100 8.60 -4.15 1.31
C TRP A 100 7.23 -3.62 0.86
N ILE A 101 6.56 -4.31 -0.08
CA ILE A 101 5.20 -3.95 -0.52
C ILE A 101 4.24 -4.12 0.66
N LYS A 102 4.27 -5.27 1.34
CA LYS A 102 3.40 -5.50 2.50
C LYS A 102 3.70 -4.51 3.64
N ILE A 103 4.97 -4.25 3.92
CA ILE A 103 5.38 -3.34 5.00
C ILE A 103 4.85 -1.93 4.77
N LYS A 104 5.02 -1.38 3.56
CA LYS A 104 4.56 -0.01 3.28
C LYS A 104 3.05 0.13 3.39
N PHE A 105 2.29 -0.87 2.92
CA PHE A 105 0.84 -0.85 3.00
C PHE A 105 0.35 -1.06 4.42
N LEU A 106 1.03 -1.88 5.22
CA LEU A 106 0.71 -2.06 6.63
C LEU A 106 0.90 -0.74 7.40
N LEU A 107 1.99 -0.01 7.15
CA LEU A 107 2.21 1.32 7.74
C LEU A 107 1.13 2.32 7.32
N LEU A 108 0.74 2.31 6.05
CA LEU A 108 -0.33 3.18 5.55
C LEU A 108 -1.67 2.85 6.22
N ILE A 109 -2.07 1.57 6.22
CA ILE A 109 -3.32 1.11 6.84
C ILE A 109 -3.32 1.42 8.33
N PHE A 110 -2.20 1.17 9.03
CA PHE A 110 -2.07 1.49 10.45
C PHE A 110 -2.28 2.98 10.71
N GLY A 111 -1.65 3.85 9.93
CA GLY A 111 -1.84 5.30 10.04
C GLY A 111 -3.29 5.72 9.79
N VAL A 112 -3.90 5.23 8.72
CA VAL A 112 -5.30 5.53 8.38
C VAL A 112 -6.27 5.04 9.46
N VAL A 113 -6.14 3.79 9.92
CA VAL A 113 -6.99 3.22 10.97
C VAL A 113 -6.83 4.00 12.29
N THR A 114 -5.61 4.41 12.61
CA THR A 114 -5.35 5.26 13.80
C THR A 114 -6.12 6.57 13.70
N LEU A 115 -6.06 7.26 12.56
CA LEU A 115 -6.78 8.53 12.36
C LEU A 115 -8.30 8.36 12.34
N ILE A 116 -8.82 7.29 11.73
CA ILE A 116 -10.26 6.98 11.74
C ILE A 116 -10.73 6.72 13.18
N THR A 117 -9.96 5.94 13.94
CA THR A 117 -10.29 5.62 15.33
C THR A 117 -10.29 6.87 16.19
N ASP A 118 -9.28 7.73 16.02
CA ASP A 118 -9.18 9.01 16.71
C ASP A 118 -10.37 9.93 16.40
N TYR A 119 -10.77 10.01 15.12
CA TYR A 119 -11.96 10.75 14.69
C TYR A 119 -13.25 10.20 15.31
N ILE A 120 -13.43 8.87 15.32
CA ILE A 120 -14.61 8.23 15.92
C ILE A 120 -14.68 8.56 17.42
N ILE A 121 -13.57 8.42 18.15
CA ILE A 121 -13.49 8.75 19.58
C ILE A 121 -13.83 10.24 19.80
N PHE A 122 -13.24 11.14 19.02
CA PHE A 122 -13.57 12.56 19.09
C PHE A 122 -15.07 12.81 18.88
N SER A 123 -15.65 12.17 17.85
CA SER A 123 -17.06 12.37 17.48
C SER A 123 -18.05 11.83 18.50
N LEU A 124 -17.77 10.69 19.13
CA LEU A 124 -18.66 10.08 20.12
C LEU A 124 -18.66 10.88 21.43
N PHE A 125 -17.47 11.26 21.91
CA PHE A 125 -17.34 11.81 23.25
C PHE A 125 -17.51 13.33 23.35
N ILE A 126 -17.34 14.09 22.26
CA ILE A 126 -17.61 15.54 22.28
C ILE A 126 -19.05 15.86 21.88
N LYS A 127 -19.70 14.99 21.09
CA LYS A 127 -21.10 15.17 20.72
C LYS A 127 -22.06 14.94 21.89
N ASP A 128 -21.68 14.15 22.89
CA ASP A 128 -22.48 13.93 24.11
C ASP A 128 -22.34 15.05 25.17
N ILE A 129 -21.51 16.07 24.94
CA ILE A 129 -21.26 17.18 25.88
C ILE A 129 -22.00 18.48 25.48
N HIS A 130 -22.75 18.48 24.37
CA HIS A 130 -23.57 19.60 23.89
C HIS A 130 -25.02 19.19 23.68
#